data_AF-A0A8C5BED6-F1
#
_entry.id   AF-A0A8C5BED6-F1
#
_cell.length_a   1.000
_cell.length_b   1.000
_cell.length_c   1.000
_cell.angle_alpha   90.00
_cell.angle_beta   90.00
_cell.angle_gamma   90.00
#
_symmetry.space_group_name_H-M   'P 1'
#
loop_
_entity.id
_entity.type
_entity.pdbx_description
1 polymer ?
#
loop_
_entity_poly.entity_id
_entity_poly.type
_entity_poly.pdbx_seq_one_letter_code
_entity_poly.pdbx_strand_id
1 'polypeptide(L)'
;MIHSKQAQRGLPTAERGPLAVVLLRLRNVLVTSLNSGRIRKYAGHCTIVSGQNKTRGMDIQSGSPFGQGDSTKQQERHYYLLSELQTLVKDLPSSFQQRLSYTTLSDLALALIDGTVYEIVQRLLDIQHLTERNLYNQRQKLHCEHQALKQELTKKHKAALQVCKPHNLALLKPTQQAEFEALEVRLKEEQKMMDKKIVAEMDQKVIDQQNTLEAAGVAGFFITTNPQELTMQMNLLELILKLQQKESQSGGFCY
;
A
#
# COMPACT_ATOMS: atom_id res chain seq x y z
N MET A 1 19.43 -43.25 -4.67
CA MET A 1 18.06 -42.79 -4.38
C MET A 1 18.15 -41.55 -3.53
N ILE A 2 17.72 -40.42 -4.09
CA ILE A 2 17.87 -39.06 -3.57
C ILE A 2 16.62 -38.75 -2.75
N HIS A 3 16.77 -38.50 -1.45
CA HIS A 3 15.73 -37.84 -0.65
C HIS A 3 16.11 -36.37 -0.46
N SER A 4 15.51 -35.53 -1.29
CA SER A 4 15.47 -34.08 -1.11
C SER A 4 14.60 -33.74 0.11
N LYS A 5 15.21 -33.26 1.19
CA LYS A 5 14.49 -32.52 2.23
C LYS A 5 14.81 -31.03 2.06
N GLN A 6 13.80 -30.29 1.60
CA GLN A 6 13.74 -28.83 1.68
C GLN A 6 13.89 -28.42 3.15
N ALA A 7 15.03 -27.80 3.49
CA ALA A 7 15.18 -27.09 4.73
C ALA A 7 14.68 -25.66 4.52
N GLN A 8 13.41 -25.42 4.84
CA GLN A 8 12.93 -24.13 5.27
C GLN A 8 13.73 -23.74 6.53
N ARG A 9 14.81 -22.98 6.39
CA ARG A 9 15.45 -22.30 7.52
C ARG A 9 14.95 -20.87 7.54
N GLY A 10 14.13 -20.60 8.56
CA GLY A 10 13.50 -19.32 8.81
C GLY A 10 14.51 -18.17 8.80
N LEU A 11 14.11 -17.08 8.16
CA LEU A 11 14.73 -15.79 8.37
C LEU A 11 14.59 -15.42 9.86
N PRO A 12 15.65 -14.92 10.51
CA PRO A 12 15.54 -14.39 11.86
C PRO A 12 14.59 -13.20 11.83
N THR A 13 13.55 -13.29 12.65
CA THR A 13 12.59 -12.25 13.00
C THR A 13 13.31 -11.13 13.76
N ALA A 14 14.08 -10.31 13.04
CA ALA A 14 14.60 -9.06 13.57
C ALA A 14 13.56 -7.96 13.30
N GLU A 15 12.94 -7.50 14.38
CA GLU A 15 12.31 -6.17 14.51
C GLU A 15 11.48 -5.71 13.30
N ARG A 16 10.35 -6.39 13.06
CA ARG A 16 9.28 -5.75 12.30
C ARG A 16 8.65 -4.71 13.21
N GLY A 17 8.99 -3.44 12.99
CA GLY A 17 8.31 -2.33 13.64
C GLY A 17 6.79 -2.48 13.45
N PRO A 18 5.97 -1.97 14.41
CA PRO A 18 4.52 -2.08 14.35
C PRO A 18 3.92 -1.58 13.02
N LEU A 19 4.57 -0.61 12.37
CA LEU A 19 4.21 -0.05 11.06
C LEU A 19 4.31 -1.06 9.89
N ALA A 20 5.32 -1.93 9.88
CA ALA A 20 5.47 -3.00 8.89
C ALA A 20 4.39 -4.10 9.04
N VAL A 21 3.89 -4.30 10.26
CA VAL A 21 2.76 -5.21 10.54
C VAL A 21 1.44 -4.60 10.07
N VAL A 22 1.29 -3.28 10.16
CA VAL A 22 0.13 -2.51 9.68
C VAL A 22 0.02 -2.58 8.15
N LEU A 23 1.12 -2.42 7.41
CA LEU A 23 1.14 -2.57 5.95
C LEU A 23 0.93 -4.03 5.48
N LEU A 24 1.43 -5.02 6.22
CA LEU A 24 1.12 -6.44 5.97
C LEU A 24 -0.36 -6.79 6.26
N ARG A 25 -1.02 -6.06 7.16
CA ARG A 25 -2.48 -6.20 7.38
C ARG A 25 -3.30 -5.48 6.32
N LEU A 26 -2.90 -4.30 5.84
CA LEU A 26 -3.46 -3.65 4.64
C LEU A 26 -3.40 -4.60 3.44
N ARG A 27 -2.26 -5.28 3.27
CA ARG A 27 -2.10 -6.33 2.25
C ARG A 27 -3.11 -7.48 2.44
N ASN A 28 -3.39 -7.95 3.65
CA ASN A 28 -4.38 -9.01 3.84
C ASN A 28 -5.82 -8.53 3.61
N VAL A 29 -6.17 -7.29 3.92
CA VAL A 29 -7.52 -6.74 3.68
C VAL A 29 -7.75 -6.45 2.18
N LEU A 30 -6.75 -5.91 1.47
CA LEU A 30 -6.82 -5.63 0.04
C LEU A 30 -6.68 -6.89 -0.84
N VAL A 31 -5.81 -7.84 -0.49
CA VAL A 31 -5.68 -9.11 -1.23
C VAL A 31 -6.93 -9.98 -1.08
N THR A 32 -7.64 -9.90 0.05
CA THR A 32 -8.91 -10.62 0.23
C THR A 32 -10.07 -9.93 -0.52
N SER A 33 -10.07 -8.59 -0.62
CA SER A 33 -11.05 -7.85 -1.43
C SER A 33 -10.83 -8.01 -2.95
N LEU A 34 -9.57 -8.06 -3.41
CA LEU A 34 -9.24 -8.21 -4.83
C LEU A 34 -9.48 -9.64 -5.37
N ASN A 35 -9.44 -10.67 -4.52
CA ASN A 35 -9.74 -12.04 -4.92
C ASN A 35 -11.25 -12.36 -5.00
N SER A 36 -12.12 -11.50 -4.44
CA SER A 36 -13.58 -11.65 -4.55
C SER A 36 -14.21 -10.85 -5.69
N GLY A 37 -13.44 -10.11 -6.49
CA GLY A 37 -14.05 -9.33 -7.57
C GLY A 37 -13.07 -8.59 -8.47
N ARG A 38 -12.65 -9.28 -9.55
CA ARG A 38 -12.47 -8.68 -10.88
C ARG A 38 -11.45 -7.52 -11.00
N ILE A 39 -10.15 -7.82 -11.08
CA ILE A 39 -9.21 -6.99 -11.85
C ILE A 39 -8.38 -7.88 -12.79
N ARG A 40 -8.99 -8.21 -13.94
CA ARG A 40 -8.27 -8.42 -15.19
C ARG A 40 -8.48 -7.15 -16.02
N LYS A 41 -7.38 -6.71 -16.65
CA LYS A 41 -7.22 -5.55 -17.54
C LYS A 41 -6.87 -4.27 -16.80
N TYR A 42 -5.59 -3.90 -16.86
CA TYR A 42 -5.15 -2.67 -17.55
C TYR A 42 -3.71 -2.90 -18.02
N ALA A 43 -3.60 -3.55 -19.18
CA ALA A 43 -2.44 -3.49 -20.04
C ALA A 43 -2.90 -2.73 -21.30
N GLY A 44 -2.23 -1.63 -21.61
CA GLY A 44 -2.27 -0.98 -22.92
C GLY A 44 -3.45 -0.04 -23.17
N HIS A 45 -3.24 1.26 -23.01
CA HIS A 45 -3.31 2.24 -24.11
C HIS A 45 -2.94 3.62 -23.57
N CYS A 46 -1.74 4.07 -23.92
CA CYS A 46 -1.38 5.48 -23.88
C CYS A 46 -1.62 6.02 -25.29
N THR A 47 -2.66 6.82 -25.47
CA THR A 47 -2.84 7.63 -26.69
C THR A 47 -3.10 9.07 -26.28
N ILE A 48 -2.22 9.91 -26.81
CA ILE A 48 -2.14 11.36 -26.71
C ILE A 48 -3.46 12.01 -27.17
N VAL A 49 -3.98 12.97 -26.40
CA VAL A 49 -5.02 13.89 -26.89
C VAL A 49 -4.41 15.30 -26.91
N SER A 50 -4.22 15.80 -28.13
CA SER A 50 -3.89 17.19 -28.43
C SER A 50 -5.15 18.05 -28.32
N GLY A 51 -4.98 19.30 -27.88
CA GLY A 51 -6.07 20.16 -27.44
C GLY A 51 -6.87 20.84 -28.54
N GLN A 52 -7.84 21.64 -28.11
CA GLN A 52 -8.36 22.81 -28.82
C GLN A 52 -9.07 23.75 -27.85
N ASN A 53 -8.66 25.03 -27.89
CA ASN A 53 -9.31 26.19 -27.28
C ASN A 53 -10.67 26.46 -27.93
N LYS A 54 -11.67 26.88 -27.13
CA LYS A 54 -12.78 27.71 -27.65
C LYS A 54 -13.30 28.68 -26.59
N THR A 55 -13.35 29.94 -27.00
CA THR A 55 -13.68 31.16 -26.26
C THR A 55 -15.19 31.48 -26.26
N ARG A 56 -15.60 32.17 -25.18
CA ARG A 56 -16.66 33.19 -25.05
C ARG A 56 -18.14 32.79 -25.20
N GLY A 57 -18.90 33.19 -24.18
CA GLY A 57 -20.33 33.52 -24.21
C GLY A 57 -20.76 34.05 -22.85
N MET A 58 -20.99 35.37 -22.74
CA MET A 58 -21.59 36.03 -21.58
C MET A 58 -23.11 36.02 -21.76
N ASP A 59 -23.86 35.67 -20.72
CA ASP A 59 -25.27 36.03 -20.58
C ASP A 59 -25.55 36.48 -19.14
N ILE A 60 -26.24 37.62 -19.04
CA ILE A 60 -26.68 38.33 -17.84
C ILE A 60 -28.15 38.02 -17.60
N GLN A 61 -28.52 37.63 -16.37
CA GLN A 61 -29.80 37.86 -15.65
C GLN A 61 -29.88 36.87 -14.46
N SER A 62 -30.51 37.09 -13.31
CA SER A 62 -31.09 38.22 -12.57
C SER A 62 -31.74 37.59 -11.32
N GLY A 63 -31.60 38.19 -10.12
CA GLY A 63 -32.55 38.05 -9.00
C GLY A 63 -32.52 36.79 -8.09
N SER A 64 -32.29 37.03 -6.79
CA SER A 64 -32.37 36.18 -5.56
C SER A 64 -33.62 35.27 -5.42
N PRO A 65 -33.76 34.33 -4.43
CA PRO A 65 -33.02 34.13 -3.16
C PRO A 65 -32.81 32.64 -2.78
N PHE A 66 -31.61 32.07 -2.97
CA PHE A 66 -31.37 30.65 -2.65
C PHE A 66 -30.26 30.48 -1.61
N GLY A 67 -30.66 30.48 -0.33
CA GLY A 67 -29.77 30.14 0.80
C GLY A 67 -30.26 28.97 1.66
N GLN A 68 -31.51 28.52 1.51
CA GLN A 68 -32.08 27.44 2.34
C GLN A 68 -32.07 26.05 1.69
N GLY A 69 -32.04 25.95 0.36
CA GLY A 69 -32.10 24.68 -0.37
C GLY A 69 -30.80 23.89 -0.41
N ASP A 70 -29.66 24.56 -0.21
CA ASP A 70 -28.33 23.92 -0.18
C ASP A 70 -28.07 23.26 1.18
N SER A 71 -28.41 23.98 2.27
CA SER A 71 -28.28 23.46 3.65
C SER A 71 -29.18 22.25 3.91
N THR A 72 -30.39 22.22 3.36
CA THR A 72 -31.30 21.06 3.51
C THR A 72 -30.75 19.82 2.81
N LYS A 73 -30.23 19.95 1.59
CA LYS A 73 -29.61 18.83 0.85
C LYS A 73 -28.33 18.34 1.52
N GLN A 74 -27.48 19.23 2.01
CA GLN A 74 -26.28 18.86 2.76
C GLN A 74 -26.65 18.14 4.07
N GLN A 75 -27.72 18.57 4.74
CA GLN A 75 -28.17 17.95 5.97
C GLN A 75 -28.82 16.58 5.74
N GLU A 76 -29.62 16.41 4.68
CA GLU A 76 -30.11 15.10 4.23
C GLU A 76 -28.95 14.14 3.91
N ARG A 77 -27.93 14.64 3.19
CA ARG A 77 -26.73 13.89 2.87
C ARG A 77 -25.94 13.49 4.11
N HIS A 78 -25.78 14.40 5.06
CA HIS A 78 -25.13 14.15 6.34
C HIS A 78 -25.84 13.04 7.13
N TYR A 79 -27.17 13.11 7.25
CA TYR A 79 -27.95 12.08 7.95
C TYR A 79 -27.85 10.72 7.27
N TYR A 80 -27.88 10.68 5.93
CA TYR A 80 -27.66 9.45 5.16
C TYR A 80 -26.29 8.83 5.45
N LEU A 81 -25.21 9.61 5.29
CA LEU A 81 -23.84 9.15 5.53
C LEU A 81 -23.64 8.68 6.97
N LEU A 82 -24.19 9.42 7.93
CA LEU A 82 -24.12 9.06 9.35
C LEU A 82 -24.86 7.74 9.64
N SER A 83 -26.04 7.53 9.05
CA SER A 83 -26.80 6.28 9.20
C SER A 83 -26.05 5.08 8.62
N GLU A 84 -25.44 5.25 7.45
CA GLU A 84 -24.62 4.21 6.82
C GLU A 84 -23.35 3.93 7.64
N LEU A 85 -22.66 4.96 8.12
CA LEU A 85 -21.50 4.82 9.02
C LEU A 85 -21.89 4.06 10.29
N GLN A 86 -23.00 4.40 10.93
CA GLN A 86 -23.50 3.69 12.11
C GLN A 86 -23.80 2.22 11.83
N THR A 87 -24.32 1.91 10.64
CA THR A 87 -24.57 0.53 10.22
C THR A 87 -23.26 -0.23 10.04
N LEU A 88 -22.27 0.36 9.35
CA LEU A 88 -20.96 -0.23 9.14
C LEU A 88 -20.17 -0.42 10.46
N VAL A 89 -20.35 0.49 11.44
CA VAL A 89 -19.71 0.38 12.76
C VAL A 89 -20.26 -0.80 13.57
N LYS A 90 -21.55 -1.13 13.44
CA LYS A 90 -22.16 -2.28 14.12
C LYS A 90 -21.54 -3.62 13.70
N ASP A 91 -21.01 -3.70 12.48
CA ASP A 91 -20.34 -4.89 11.94
C ASP A 91 -18.87 -5.01 12.39
N LEU A 92 -18.33 -4.01 13.11
CA LEU A 92 -16.95 -4.01 13.59
C LEU A 92 -16.81 -4.57 15.02
N PRO A 93 -15.62 -5.04 15.44
CA PRO A 93 -15.39 -5.53 16.80
C PRO A 93 -15.75 -4.51 17.89
N SER A 94 -16.28 -4.99 19.02
CA SER A 94 -16.76 -4.15 20.13
C SER A 94 -15.71 -3.19 20.70
N SER A 95 -14.43 -3.58 20.66
CA SER A 95 -13.30 -2.74 21.09
C SER A 95 -13.13 -1.47 20.24
N PHE A 96 -13.54 -1.51 18.98
CA PHE A 96 -13.52 -0.36 18.08
C PHE A 96 -14.79 0.49 18.23
N GLN A 97 -15.95 -0.16 18.37
CA GLN A 97 -17.23 0.52 18.61
C GLN A 97 -17.17 1.43 19.85
N GLN A 98 -16.58 0.96 20.95
CA GLN A 98 -16.47 1.73 22.20
C GLN A 98 -15.56 2.97 22.09
N ARG A 99 -14.63 2.99 21.12
CA ARG A 99 -13.73 4.13 20.90
C ARG A 99 -14.29 5.15 19.91
N LEU A 100 -15.34 4.81 19.17
CA LEU A 100 -16.01 5.71 18.25
C LEU A 100 -17.16 6.42 18.97
N SER A 101 -16.96 7.70 19.30
CA SER A 101 -18.06 8.53 19.77
C SER A 101 -18.96 8.94 18.60
N TYR A 102 -20.23 9.25 18.93
CA TYR A 102 -21.17 9.83 17.98
C TYR A 102 -20.62 11.12 17.33
N THR A 103 -19.88 11.93 18.11
CA THR A 103 -19.26 13.18 17.61
C THR A 103 -18.26 12.89 16.50
N THR A 104 -17.35 11.92 16.68
CA THR A 104 -16.37 11.54 15.66
C THR A 104 -17.04 11.02 14.39
N LEU A 105 -18.11 10.24 14.51
CA LEU A 105 -18.88 9.76 13.35
C LEU A 105 -19.60 10.90 12.63
N SER A 106 -20.15 11.86 13.36
CA SER A 106 -20.79 13.05 12.80
C SER A 106 -19.79 13.94 12.07
N ASP A 107 -18.62 14.17 12.66
CA ASP A 107 -17.54 14.98 12.07
C ASP A 107 -16.97 14.29 10.83
N LEU A 108 -16.81 12.96 10.88
CA LEU A 108 -16.41 12.17 9.72
C LEU A 108 -17.46 12.25 8.60
N ALA A 109 -18.75 12.10 8.92
CA ALA A 109 -19.82 12.23 7.95
C ALA A 109 -19.82 13.60 7.26
N LEU A 110 -19.57 14.69 8.01
CA LEU A 110 -19.42 16.04 7.46
C LEU A 110 -18.25 16.14 6.48
N ALA A 111 -17.09 15.60 6.85
CA ALA A 111 -15.90 15.60 5.99
C ALA A 111 -16.08 14.80 4.69
N LEU A 112 -17.01 13.85 4.65
CA LEU A 112 -17.29 13.00 3.48
C LEU A 112 -18.38 13.57 2.54
N ILE A 113 -19.08 14.65 2.91
CA ILE A 113 -20.21 15.20 2.14
C ILE A 113 -19.79 15.62 0.73
N ASP A 114 -18.65 16.30 0.62
CA ASP A 114 -18.18 16.90 -0.63
C ASP A 114 -17.53 15.88 -1.58
N GLY A 115 -17.26 14.67 -1.09
CA GLY A 115 -16.58 13.60 -1.82
C GLY A 115 -15.07 13.81 -2.03
N THR A 116 -14.51 14.96 -1.65
CA THR A 116 -13.08 15.29 -1.80
C THR A 116 -12.22 14.28 -1.04
N VAL A 117 -12.63 13.91 0.17
CA VAL A 117 -11.92 12.93 1.00
C VAL A 117 -11.87 11.55 0.33
N TYR A 118 -12.92 11.13 -0.37
CA TYR A 118 -12.91 9.87 -1.12
C TYR A 118 -11.89 9.90 -2.26
N GLU A 119 -11.80 11.02 -3.00
CA GLU A 119 -10.78 11.18 -4.03
C GLU A 119 -9.37 11.15 -3.46
N ILE A 120 -9.14 11.83 -2.33
CA ILE A 120 -7.84 11.84 -1.65
C ILE A 120 -7.46 10.42 -1.23
N VAL A 121 -8.38 9.68 -0.60
CA VAL A 121 -8.14 8.29 -0.18
C VAL A 121 -7.82 7.39 -1.39
N GLN A 122 -8.53 7.54 -2.52
CA GLN A 122 -8.23 6.79 -3.74
C GLN A 122 -6.85 7.14 -4.31
N ARG A 123 -6.48 8.42 -4.38
CA ARG A 123 -5.15 8.85 -4.83
C ARG A 123 -4.05 8.31 -3.92
N LEU A 124 -4.25 8.34 -2.60
CA LEU A 124 -3.31 7.77 -1.63
C LEU A 124 -3.16 6.25 -1.80
N LEU A 125 -4.24 5.54 -2.11
CA LEU A 125 -4.22 4.11 -2.40
C LEU A 125 -3.44 3.80 -3.68
N ASP A 126 -3.61 4.59 -4.74
CA ASP A 126 -2.85 4.44 -5.98
C ASP A 126 -1.35 4.69 -5.76
N ILE A 127 -1.01 5.74 -5.00
CA ILE A 127 0.38 6.03 -4.60
C ILE A 127 0.97 4.87 -3.79
N GLN A 128 0.20 4.30 -2.86
CA GLN A 128 0.61 3.14 -2.08
C GLN A 128 0.90 1.93 -2.99
N HIS A 129 -0.05 1.56 -3.86
CA HIS A 129 0.12 0.43 -4.77
C HIS A 129 1.33 0.60 -5.70
N LEU A 130 1.53 1.81 -6.23
CA LEU A 130 2.68 2.10 -7.09
C LEU A 130 3.99 1.94 -6.31
N THR A 131 4.04 2.45 -5.08
CA THR A 131 5.22 2.37 -4.21
C THR A 131 5.55 0.92 -3.85
N GLU A 132 4.55 0.15 -3.42
CA GLU A 132 4.69 -1.27 -3.10
C GLU A 132 5.20 -2.08 -4.31
N ARG A 133 4.64 -1.83 -5.50
CA ARG A 133 5.08 -2.47 -6.74
C ARG A 133 6.53 -2.10 -7.07
N ASN A 134 6.91 -0.83 -6.91
CA ASN A 134 8.27 -0.37 -7.17
C ASN A 134 9.28 -1.01 -6.20
N LEU A 135 8.97 -1.05 -4.90
CA LEU A 135 9.82 -1.68 -3.87
C LEU A 135 9.95 -3.19 -4.10
N TYR A 136 8.86 -3.86 -4.44
CA TYR A 136 8.87 -5.28 -4.81
C TYR A 136 9.76 -5.55 -6.02
N ASN A 137 9.62 -4.75 -7.09
CA ASN A 137 10.41 -4.89 -8.30
C ASN A 137 11.90 -4.65 -8.04
N GLN A 138 12.24 -3.64 -7.24
CA GLN A 138 13.62 -3.39 -6.80
C GLN A 138 14.18 -4.61 -6.05
N ARG A 139 13.39 -5.18 -5.13
CA ARG A 139 13.79 -6.38 -4.39
C ARG A 139 14.02 -7.58 -5.28
N GLN A 140 13.12 -7.81 -6.23
CA GLN A 140 13.22 -8.91 -7.17
C GLN A 140 14.44 -8.75 -8.08
N LYS A 141 14.72 -7.53 -8.55
CA LYS A 141 15.90 -7.23 -9.37
C LYS A 141 17.20 -7.58 -8.65
N LEU A 142 17.38 -7.11 -7.40
CA LEU A 142 18.57 -7.45 -6.61
C LEU A 142 18.72 -8.97 -6.44
N HIS A 143 17.62 -9.66 -6.15
CA HIS A 143 17.65 -11.11 -6.01
C HIS A 143 18.06 -11.82 -7.32
N CYS A 144 17.57 -11.36 -8.48
CA CYS A 144 18.00 -11.88 -9.78
C CYS A 144 19.49 -11.62 -10.04
N GLU A 145 20.00 -10.43 -9.69
CA GLU A 145 21.42 -10.08 -9.78
C GLU A 145 22.27 -10.99 -8.89
N HIS A 146 21.84 -11.24 -7.65
CA HIS A 146 22.51 -12.16 -6.71
C HIS A 146 22.57 -13.59 -7.26
N GLN A 147 21.48 -14.08 -7.85
CA GLN A 147 21.46 -15.39 -8.49
C GLN A 147 22.41 -15.46 -9.68
N ALA A 148 22.45 -14.42 -10.52
CA ALA A 148 23.37 -14.35 -11.66
C ALA A 148 24.84 -14.35 -11.19
N LEU A 149 25.18 -13.58 -10.16
CA LEU A 149 26.53 -13.55 -9.57
C LEU A 149 26.95 -14.92 -9.02
N LYS A 150 26.06 -15.61 -8.29
CA LYS A 150 26.36 -16.96 -7.79
C LYS A 150 26.60 -17.95 -8.93
N GLN A 151 25.78 -17.91 -9.97
CA GLN A 151 25.93 -18.76 -11.15
C GLN A 151 27.24 -18.46 -11.90
N GLU A 152 27.60 -17.20 -12.06
CA GLU A 152 28.84 -16.78 -12.71
C GLU A 152 30.06 -17.27 -11.93
N LEU A 153 30.06 -17.11 -10.60
CA LEU A 153 31.15 -17.58 -9.75
C LEU A 153 31.29 -19.11 -9.83
N THR A 154 30.17 -19.85 -9.77
CA THR A 154 30.18 -21.31 -9.94
C THR A 154 30.74 -21.74 -11.30
N LYS A 155 30.38 -21.01 -12.39
CA LYS A 155 30.93 -21.27 -13.72
C LYS A 155 32.44 -21.02 -13.76
N LYS A 156 32.93 -19.93 -13.17
CA LYS A 156 34.37 -19.60 -13.07
C LYS A 156 35.12 -20.68 -12.28
N HIS A 157 34.59 -21.10 -11.13
CA HIS A 157 35.19 -22.17 -10.32
C HIS A 157 35.26 -23.50 -11.06
N LYS A 158 34.18 -23.88 -11.77
CA LYS A 158 34.15 -25.09 -12.59
C LYS A 158 35.15 -25.04 -13.75
N ALA A 159 35.26 -23.91 -14.45
CA ALA A 159 36.23 -23.74 -15.53
C ALA A 159 37.68 -23.81 -15.02
N ALA A 160 37.97 -23.17 -13.89
CA ALA A 160 39.29 -23.23 -13.26
C ALA A 160 39.66 -24.68 -12.86
N LEU A 161 38.70 -25.47 -12.36
CA LEU A 161 38.93 -26.87 -12.01
C LEU A 161 39.23 -27.75 -13.23
N GLN A 162 38.67 -27.46 -14.41
CA GLN A 162 38.91 -28.25 -15.62
C GLN A 162 40.33 -28.06 -16.20
N VAL A 163 40.95 -26.90 -15.98
CA VAL A 163 42.27 -26.56 -16.53
C VAL A 163 43.40 -26.84 -15.52
N CYS A 164 43.07 -27.04 -14.24
CA CYS A 164 44.06 -27.13 -13.17
C CYS A 164 44.74 -28.50 -13.07
N LYS A 165 46.07 -28.51 -12.85
CA LYS A 165 46.86 -29.75 -12.63
C LYS A 165 46.57 -30.38 -11.24
N PRO A 166 46.70 -31.72 -11.08
CA PRO A 166 46.40 -32.44 -9.83
C PRO A 166 47.06 -31.87 -8.57
N HIS A 167 48.31 -31.43 -8.67
CA HIS A 167 49.07 -30.84 -7.57
C HIS A 167 48.49 -29.49 -7.08
N ASN A 168 47.87 -28.70 -7.96
CA ASN A 168 47.36 -27.37 -7.63
C ASN A 168 45.92 -27.38 -7.08
N LEU A 169 45.22 -28.51 -7.22
CA LEU A 169 43.83 -28.69 -6.74
C LEU A 169 43.71 -28.56 -5.21
N ALA A 170 44.73 -28.96 -4.46
CA ALA A 170 44.74 -28.88 -2.99
C ALA A 170 44.72 -27.43 -2.47
N LEU A 171 45.34 -26.50 -3.22
CA LEU A 171 45.36 -25.08 -2.89
C LEU A 171 44.16 -24.33 -3.48
N LEU A 172 43.69 -24.74 -4.68
CA LEU A 172 42.61 -24.07 -5.38
C LEU A 172 41.24 -24.23 -4.67
N LYS A 173 40.94 -25.42 -4.14
CA LYS A 173 39.63 -25.70 -3.50
C LYS A 173 39.35 -24.81 -2.27
N PRO A 174 40.28 -24.65 -1.31
CA PRO A 174 40.11 -23.70 -0.21
C PRO A 174 39.90 -22.26 -0.67
N THR A 175 40.64 -21.81 -1.69
CA THR A 175 40.47 -20.46 -2.25
C THR A 175 39.09 -20.25 -2.86
N GLN A 176 38.61 -21.20 -3.68
CA GLN A 176 37.26 -21.15 -4.26
C GLN A 176 36.17 -21.15 -3.18
N GLN A 177 36.35 -21.95 -2.12
CA GLN A 177 35.42 -21.98 -1.00
C GLN A 177 35.37 -20.62 -0.28
N ALA A 178 36.53 -20.04 0.02
CA ALA A 178 36.62 -18.72 0.66
C ALA A 178 36.01 -17.61 -0.20
N GLU A 179 36.22 -17.63 -1.53
CA GLU A 179 35.59 -16.70 -2.47
C GLU A 179 34.06 -16.83 -2.49
N PHE A 180 33.54 -18.07 -2.44
CA PHE A 180 32.11 -18.32 -2.41
C PHE A 180 31.50 -17.82 -1.10
N GLU A 181 32.12 -18.12 0.04
CA GLU A 181 31.67 -17.64 1.36
C GLU A 181 31.70 -16.11 1.45
N ALA A 182 32.76 -15.47 0.96
CA ALA A 182 32.86 -14.00 0.92
C ALA A 182 31.75 -13.39 0.05
N LEU A 183 31.44 -14.00 -1.10
CA LEU A 183 30.31 -13.60 -1.92
C LEU A 183 28.99 -13.75 -1.15
N GLU A 184 28.74 -14.90 -0.50
CA GLU A 184 27.49 -15.13 0.23
C GLU A 184 27.27 -14.14 1.38
N VAL A 185 28.33 -13.79 2.12
CA VAL A 185 28.28 -12.76 3.17
C VAL A 185 27.88 -11.42 2.57
N ARG A 186 28.54 -10.99 1.49
CA ARG A 186 28.23 -9.72 0.82
C ARG A 186 26.80 -9.66 0.30
N LEU A 187 26.33 -10.71 -0.38
CA LEU A 187 24.96 -10.76 -0.90
C LEU A 187 23.92 -10.72 0.25
N LYS A 188 24.20 -11.39 1.37
CA LYS A 188 23.33 -11.36 2.55
C LYS A 188 23.26 -9.97 3.18
N GLU A 189 24.38 -9.26 3.24
CA GLU A 189 24.42 -7.88 3.74
C GLU A 189 23.66 -6.92 2.82
N GLU A 190 23.86 -7.01 1.50
CA GLU A 190 23.12 -6.24 0.52
C GLU A 190 21.60 -6.48 0.62
N GLN A 191 21.18 -7.74 0.73
CA GLN A 191 19.76 -8.08 0.93
C GLN A 191 19.21 -7.49 2.23
N LYS A 192 19.99 -7.53 3.32
CA LYS A 192 19.60 -6.94 4.61
C LYS A 192 19.46 -5.42 4.51
N MET A 193 20.39 -4.75 3.82
CA MET A 193 20.34 -3.30 3.63
C MET A 193 19.13 -2.88 2.79
N MET A 194 18.81 -3.63 1.74
CA MET A 194 17.62 -3.38 0.94
C MET A 194 16.32 -3.63 1.73
N ASP A 195 16.25 -4.69 2.53
CA ASP A 195 15.08 -4.96 3.37
C ASP A 195 14.87 -3.85 4.40
N LYS A 196 15.93 -3.33 5.02
CA LYS A 196 15.87 -2.15 5.90
C LYS A 196 15.38 -0.90 5.17
N LYS A 197 15.87 -0.66 3.96
CA LYS A 197 15.45 0.47 3.12
C LYS A 197 13.96 0.39 2.79
N ILE A 198 13.45 -0.80 2.43
CA ILE A 198 12.04 -1.03 2.16
C ILE A 198 11.18 -0.66 3.37
N VAL A 199 11.57 -1.12 4.57
CA VAL A 199 10.84 -0.79 5.81
C VAL A 199 10.84 0.72 6.07
N ALA A 200 11.99 1.38 5.95
CA ALA A 200 12.09 2.83 6.16
C ALA A 200 11.23 3.63 5.16
N GLU A 201 11.23 3.25 3.88
CA GLU A 201 10.38 3.90 2.87
C GLU A 201 8.89 3.67 3.14
N MET A 202 8.52 2.46 3.58
CA MET A 202 7.15 2.12 3.97
C MET A 202 6.68 2.92 5.18
N ASP A 203 7.52 3.06 6.21
CA ASP A 203 7.21 3.85 7.40
C ASP A 203 7.02 5.33 7.06
N GLN A 204 7.89 5.88 6.19
CA GLN A 204 7.75 7.25 5.69
C GLN A 204 6.42 7.44 4.94
N LYS A 205 5.99 6.46 4.14
CA LYS A 205 4.71 6.54 3.42
C LYS A 205 3.51 6.58 4.36
N VAL A 206 3.55 5.87 5.49
CA VAL A 206 2.49 5.96 6.51
C VAL A 206 2.41 7.37 7.07
N ILE A 207 3.56 7.98 7.39
CA ILE A 207 3.60 9.36 7.90
C ILE A 207 3.06 10.35 6.85
N ASP A 208 3.47 10.23 5.59
CA ASP A 208 3.00 11.07 4.48
C ASP A 208 1.46 10.97 4.31
N GLN A 209 0.91 9.75 4.40
CA GLN A 209 -0.53 9.49 4.31
C GLN A 209 -1.29 10.08 5.49
N GLN A 210 -0.80 9.89 6.72
CA GLN A 210 -1.38 10.47 7.93
C GLN A 210 -1.43 12.00 7.83
N ASN A 211 -0.31 12.63 7.43
CA ASN A 211 -0.21 14.08 7.21
C ASN A 211 -1.23 14.58 6.17
N THR A 212 -1.39 13.85 5.08
CA THR A 212 -2.31 14.24 4.00
C THR A 212 -3.77 14.17 4.46
N LEU A 213 -4.13 13.13 5.22
CA LEU A 213 -5.49 12.95 5.76
C LEU A 213 -5.80 13.94 6.88
N GLU A 214 -4.82 14.25 7.73
CA GLU A 214 -4.93 15.30 8.75
C GLU A 214 -5.10 16.68 8.10
N ALA A 215 -4.30 17.01 7.09
CA ALA A 215 -4.42 18.27 6.34
C ALA A 215 -5.73 18.38 5.55
N ALA A 216 -6.32 17.26 5.15
CA ALA A 216 -7.65 17.20 4.53
C ALA A 216 -8.79 17.33 5.55
N GLY A 217 -8.50 17.45 6.85
CA GLY A 217 -9.49 17.63 7.90
C GLY A 217 -10.28 16.37 8.23
N VAL A 218 -9.77 15.18 7.90
CA VAL A 218 -10.47 13.92 8.18
C VAL A 218 -10.40 13.61 9.68
N ALA A 219 -11.56 13.56 10.33
CA ALA A 219 -11.66 13.31 11.76
C ALA A 219 -11.00 11.98 12.16
N GLY A 220 -10.18 12.02 13.22
CA GLY A 220 -9.48 10.84 13.76
C GLY A 220 -8.11 10.54 13.15
N PHE A 221 -7.68 11.30 12.13
CA PHE A 221 -6.35 11.17 11.53
C PHE A 221 -5.39 12.22 12.07
N PHE A 222 -4.21 11.75 12.50
CA PHE A 222 -3.08 12.55 12.98
C PHE A 222 -1.82 11.68 12.90
N ILE A 223 -0.64 12.30 12.85
CA ILE A 223 0.62 11.53 12.88
C ILE A 223 0.74 10.77 14.20
N THR A 224 0.86 9.45 14.13
CA THR A 224 1.02 8.61 15.33
C THR A 224 1.78 7.34 15.04
N THR A 225 2.62 6.93 15.98
CA THR A 225 3.34 5.66 15.98
C THR A 225 2.76 4.65 16.98
N ASN A 226 1.73 5.04 17.74
CA ASN A 226 1.07 4.17 18.71
C ASN A 226 0.30 3.08 17.97
N PRO A 227 0.56 1.78 18.22
CA PRO A 227 -0.10 0.68 17.52
C PRO A 227 -1.62 0.64 17.69
N GLN A 228 -2.14 1.12 18.83
CA GLN A 228 -3.59 1.18 19.05
C GLN A 228 -4.23 2.26 18.18
N GLU A 229 -3.62 3.44 18.10
CA GLU A 229 -4.09 4.56 17.28
C GLU A 229 -3.96 4.24 15.78
N LEU A 230 -2.86 3.59 15.38
CA LEU A 230 -2.69 3.10 14.00
C LEU A 230 -3.78 2.10 13.60
N THR A 231 -4.12 1.18 14.51
CA THR A 231 -5.21 0.22 14.27
C THR A 231 -6.55 0.96 14.16
N MET A 232 -6.75 2.01 14.95
CA MET A 232 -7.95 2.83 14.90
C MET A 232 -8.06 3.54 13.52
N GLN A 233 -7.03 4.28 13.12
CA GLN A 233 -6.98 5.00 11.85
C GLN A 233 -7.17 4.06 10.65
N MET A 234 -6.64 2.84 10.72
CA MET A 234 -6.86 1.81 9.71
C MET A 234 -8.33 1.44 9.58
N ASN A 235 -9.00 1.17 10.69
CA ASN A 235 -10.41 0.80 10.69
C ASN A 235 -11.30 1.96 10.21
N LEU A 236 -10.94 3.22 10.52
CA LEU A 236 -11.60 4.40 9.95
C LEU A 236 -11.44 4.45 8.43
N LEU A 237 -10.23 4.22 7.92
CA LEU A 237 -9.98 4.18 6.48
C LEU A 237 -10.81 3.08 5.80
N GLU A 238 -10.93 1.91 6.43
CA GLU A 238 -11.78 0.81 5.94
C GLU A 238 -13.26 1.20 5.91
N LEU A 239 -13.75 1.92 6.93
CA LEU A 239 -15.12 2.45 6.94
C LEU A 239 -15.36 3.43 5.78
N ILE A 240 -14.44 4.37 5.55
CA ILE A 240 -14.52 5.33 4.45
C ILE A 240 -14.59 4.59 3.10
N LEU A 241 -13.72 3.60 2.90
CA LEU A 241 -13.70 2.79 1.67
C LEU A 241 -14.98 1.95 1.48
N LYS A 242 -15.51 1.35 2.55
CA LYS A 242 -16.77 0.60 2.50
C LYS A 242 -17.96 1.49 2.20
N LEU A 243 -17.97 2.70 2.77
CA LEU A 243 -19.00 3.69 2.50
C LEU A 243 -18.95 4.08 1.02
N GLN A 244 -17.78 4.45 0.50
CA GLN A 244 -17.58 4.77 -0.92
C GLN A 244 -18.08 3.64 -1.85
N GLN A 245 -17.83 2.37 -1.51
CA GLN A 245 -18.32 1.23 -2.29
C GLN A 245 -19.84 1.11 -2.26
N LYS A 246 -20.46 1.30 -1.09
CA LYS A 246 -21.93 1.32 -0.97
C LYS A 246 -22.53 2.45 -1.79
N GLU A 247 -21.95 3.64 -1.75
CA GLU A 247 -22.39 4.79 -2.54
C GLU A 247 -22.26 4.55 -4.05
N SER A 248 -21.21 3.83 -4.46
CA SER A 248 -21.02 3.43 -5.86
C SER A 248 -22.03 2.36 -6.31
N GLN A 249 -22.56 1.55 -5.39
CA GLN A 249 -23.57 0.52 -5.66
C GLN A 249 -25.00 1.08 -5.63
N SER A 250 -25.28 2.02 -4.72
CA SER A 250 -26.55 2.74 -4.66
C SER A 250 -26.67 3.81 -5.75
N GLY A 251 -25.55 4.32 -6.27
CA GLY A 251 -25.46 5.22 -7.42
C GLY A 251 -25.81 4.58 -8.79
N GLY A 252 -26.27 3.32 -8.81
CA GLY A 252 -26.92 2.70 -9.96
C GLY A 252 -28.38 3.13 -10.16
N PHE A 253 -28.94 3.94 -9.25
CA PHE A 253 -30.28 4.51 -9.39
C PHE A 253 -30.26 6.03 -9.16
N CYS A 254 -30.43 6.76 -10.29
CA CYS A 254 -30.80 8.18 -10.43
C CYS A 254 -29.72 9.20 -10.03
N TYR A 255 -29.20 10.08 -10.89
CA TYR A 255 -29.77 10.79 -12.06
C TYR A 255 -28.77 10.85 -13.23
#